data_AF-A0A950SGH5-F1
#
_entry.id   AF-A0A950SGH5-F1
#
_cell.length_a   1.000
_cell.length_b   1.000
_cell.length_c   1.000
_cell.angle_alpha   90.00
_cell.angle_beta   90.00
_cell.angle_gamma   90.00
#
_symmetry.space_group_name_H-M   'P 1'
#
loop_
_entity.id
_entity.type
_entity.pdbx_description
1 polymer ?
#
loop_
_entity_poly.entity_id
_entity_poly.type
_entity_poly.pdbx_seq_one_letter_code
_entity_poly.pdbx_strand_id
1 'polypeptide(L)'
;MSPHPVHWLADQAKTGLSELPTNASWLVRQALQPIEEESEAQMTEARRKVQTLRATVSEVLPGGDSVEGRMVRARIAAERAQEAEDEALAAAREAKERSDYAKQLAEEGRARLIQVKRDTDREVERQVAEARQAAEEMIERRRASARAEAEEELEEVRSEVSEETEAARREAEAAQQRAKELVADASHRLQEARRLADEAQQAAVAAAEEAHRQAQQLKAEANEQVRSANARVTVADRARHRATATARRTAQELSRADIAKDLDSRTKAELLEMAQALDLEDRAAMTKGELVKAISRASRVTA
;
A
#
# COMPACT_ATOMS: atom_id res chain seq x y z
N MET A 1 18.48 -28.23 -3.19
CA MET A 1 19.19 -29.53 -3.33
C MET A 1 18.56 -30.47 -2.32
N SER A 2 17.69 -31.36 -2.81
CA SER A 2 16.88 -32.25 -1.97
C SER A 2 17.49 -33.66 -2.03
N PRO A 3 17.80 -34.30 -0.90
CA PRO A 3 18.24 -35.69 -0.91
C PRO A 3 17.05 -36.65 -1.07
N HIS A 4 17.26 -37.68 -1.89
CA HIS A 4 16.25 -38.62 -2.37
C HIS A 4 15.84 -39.68 -1.32
N PRO A 5 14.54 -40.03 -1.21
CA PRO A 5 14.00 -40.99 -0.23
C PRO A 5 14.27 -42.48 -0.54
N VAL A 6 14.99 -42.79 -1.62
CA VAL A 6 15.18 -44.18 -2.10
C VAL A 6 16.39 -44.87 -1.45
N HIS A 7 17.33 -44.10 -0.89
CA HIS A 7 18.54 -44.66 -0.27
C HIS A 7 18.29 -45.27 1.12
N TRP A 8 17.23 -44.84 1.82
CA TRP A 8 16.89 -45.32 3.16
C TRP A 8 16.26 -46.72 3.16
N LEU A 9 15.51 -47.06 2.11
CA LEU A 9 14.94 -48.40 1.93
C LEU A 9 15.99 -49.45 1.50
N ALA A 10 17.08 -49.03 0.85
CA ALA A 10 18.15 -49.93 0.44
C ALA A 10 19.09 -50.32 1.60
N ASP A 11 19.27 -49.44 2.60
CA ASP A 11 20.09 -49.74 3.78
C ASP A 11 19.38 -50.68 4.77
N GLN A 12 18.04 -50.64 4.86
CA GLN A 12 17.30 -51.60 5.70
C GLN A 12 17.20 -53.02 5.13
N ALA A 13 17.48 -53.22 3.84
CA ALA A 13 17.50 -54.56 3.25
C ALA A 13 18.83 -55.32 3.53
N LYS A 14 19.91 -54.62 3.90
CA LYS A 14 21.21 -55.25 4.18
C LYS A 14 21.42 -55.63 5.65
N THR A 15 20.69 -55.05 6.59
CA THR A 15 20.83 -55.35 8.02
C THR A 15 19.85 -56.41 8.53
N GLY A 16 18.82 -56.78 7.75
CA GLY A 16 17.85 -57.83 8.11
C GLY A 16 18.34 -59.28 7.90
N LEU A 17 19.51 -59.49 7.29
CA LEU A 17 20.07 -60.83 7.01
C LEU A 17 21.19 -61.25 7.97
N SER A 18 21.68 -60.33 8.83
CA SER A 18 22.78 -60.58 9.76
C SER A 18 22.35 -60.97 11.19
N GLU A 19 21.06 -60.92 11.50
CA GLU A 19 20.52 -61.32 12.81
C GLU A 19 19.61 -62.55 12.74
N LEU A 20 20.07 -63.59 12.04
CA LEU A 20 19.51 -64.93 12.26
C LEU A 20 20.14 -65.51 13.54
N PRO A 21 19.36 -65.89 14.56
CA PRO A 21 19.89 -66.57 15.73
C PRO A 21 20.58 -67.87 15.28
N THR A 22 21.72 -68.18 15.91
CA THR A 22 22.64 -69.30 15.61
C THR A 22 22.01 -70.71 15.60
N ASN A 23 20.70 -70.84 15.79
CA ASN A 23 19.94 -72.09 15.76
C ASN A 23 19.25 -72.38 14.41
N ALA A 24 19.16 -71.43 13.47
CA ALA A 24 18.53 -71.65 12.17
C ALA A 24 19.38 -72.47 11.19
N SER A 25 20.69 -72.56 11.42
CA SER A 25 21.63 -73.36 10.61
C SER A 25 21.44 -74.87 10.78
N TRP A 26 20.85 -75.34 11.89
CA TRP A 26 20.52 -76.75 12.10
C TRP A 26 19.31 -77.18 11.24
N LEU A 27 18.30 -76.31 11.08
CA LEU A 27 17.08 -76.63 10.31
C LEU A 27 17.31 -76.63 8.79
N VAL A 28 18.20 -75.79 8.28
CA VAL A 28 18.58 -75.81 6.85
C VAL A 28 19.43 -77.04 6.50
N ARG A 29 20.17 -77.60 7.48
CA ARG A 29 20.97 -78.82 7.28
C ARG A 29 20.13 -80.10 7.28
N GLN A 30 18.93 -80.07 7.87
CA GLN A 30 17.98 -81.19 7.87
C GLN A 30 17.15 -81.26 6.55
N ALA A 31 16.93 -80.12 5.89
CA ALA A 31 16.06 -80.03 4.71
C ALA A 31 16.76 -80.28 3.36
N LEU A 32 18.08 -80.45 3.34
CA LEU A 32 18.90 -80.68 2.13
C LEU A 32 19.60 -82.04 2.09
N GLN A 33 19.21 -83.00 2.95
CA GLN A 33 19.60 -84.40 2.74
C GLN A 33 18.63 -85.08 1.78
N PRO A 34 19.09 -85.65 0.66
CA PRO A 34 18.27 -86.54 -0.16
C PRO A 34 17.94 -87.80 0.65
N ILE A 35 16.65 -88.08 0.76
CA ILE A 35 16.11 -89.35 1.23
C ILE A 35 16.27 -90.34 0.08
N GLU A 36 17.42 -91.01 0.01
CA GLU A 36 17.65 -92.13 -0.90
C GLU A 36 18.60 -93.15 -0.24
N GLU A 37 18.13 -94.41 -0.17
CA GLU A 37 18.92 -95.64 -0.19
C GLU A 37 19.61 -96.24 1.07
N GLU A 38 19.15 -96.02 2.31
CA GLU A 38 19.72 -96.76 3.48
C GLU A 38 18.79 -97.77 4.19
N SER A 39 17.48 -97.82 3.88
CA SER A 39 16.55 -98.73 4.58
C SER A 39 16.26 -100.08 3.89
N GLU A 40 16.58 -100.25 2.61
CA GLU A 40 16.34 -101.53 1.91
C GLU A 40 17.47 -102.55 2.07
N ALA A 41 18.71 -102.10 2.24
CA ALA A 41 19.87 -102.98 2.46
C ALA A 41 19.87 -103.64 3.85
N GLN A 42 19.45 -102.92 4.89
CA GLN A 42 19.38 -103.47 6.26
C GLN A 42 18.17 -104.40 6.47
N MET A 43 17.06 -104.18 5.75
CA MET A 43 15.86 -105.03 5.84
C MET A 43 15.98 -106.32 5.01
N THR A 44 16.78 -106.31 3.93
CA THR A 44 17.08 -107.51 3.12
C THR A 44 18.18 -108.38 3.73
N GLU A 45 19.13 -107.81 4.48
CA GLU A 45 20.13 -108.57 5.24
C GLU A 45 19.53 -109.24 6.49
N ALA A 46 18.57 -108.58 7.16
CA ALA A 46 17.78 -109.17 8.23
C ALA A 46 16.88 -110.32 7.72
N ARG A 47 16.26 -110.20 6.53
CA ARG A 47 15.49 -111.30 5.91
C ARG A 47 16.37 -112.45 5.41
N ARG A 48 17.60 -112.19 4.92
CA ARG A 48 18.55 -113.24 4.48
C ARG A 48 19.16 -114.03 5.65
N LYS A 49 19.38 -113.40 6.81
CA LYS A 49 19.82 -114.09 8.04
C LYS A 49 18.70 -114.91 8.71
N VAL A 50 17.42 -114.57 8.46
CA VAL A 50 16.27 -115.39 8.91
C VAL A 50 15.98 -116.57 7.95
N GLN A 51 16.31 -116.48 6.66
CA GLN A 51 16.16 -117.59 5.71
C GLN A 51 17.29 -118.63 5.75
N THR A 52 18.48 -118.28 6.23
CA THR A 52 19.65 -119.19 6.29
C THR A 52 19.78 -120.01 7.59
N LEU A 53 18.87 -119.82 8.54
CA LEU A 53 18.77 -120.63 9.77
C LEU A 53 17.63 -121.67 9.76
N ARG A 54 16.89 -121.81 8.64
CA ARG A 54 15.79 -122.79 8.50
C ARG A 54 16.17 -124.07 7.74
N ALA A 55 17.45 -124.24 7.41
CA ALA A 55 17.95 -125.38 6.64
C ALA A 55 19.09 -126.07 7.39
N THR A 56 18.80 -126.64 8.56
CA THR A 56 19.50 -127.79 9.16
C THR A 56 18.84 -128.11 10.51
N VAL A 57 18.61 -129.41 10.78
CA VAL A 57 17.82 -130.00 11.89
C VAL A 57 16.30 -129.97 11.62
N SER A 58 15.58 -131.07 11.35
CA SER A 58 15.84 -132.49 11.56
C SER A 58 14.98 -133.32 10.61
N GLU A 59 15.63 -134.23 9.91
CA GLU A 59 15.04 -135.38 9.23
C GLU A 59 15.04 -136.55 10.23
N VAL A 60 13.88 -136.89 10.81
CA VAL A 60 13.66 -138.19 11.49
C VAL A 60 12.21 -138.64 11.28
N LEU A 61 12.08 -139.56 10.31
CA LEU A 61 11.19 -140.73 10.19
C LEU A 61 9.64 -140.57 10.09
N PRO A 62 9.01 -141.25 9.10
CA PRO A 62 7.58 -141.57 9.11
C PRO A 62 7.34 -142.88 9.89
N GLY A 63 6.52 -142.83 10.93
CA GLY A 63 5.96 -144.03 11.57
C GLY A 63 5.96 -144.00 13.10
N GLY A 64 4.76 -144.05 13.70
CA GLY A 64 4.57 -144.45 15.10
C GLY A 64 4.43 -143.33 16.13
N ASP A 65 3.71 -142.25 15.83
CA ASP A 65 3.39 -141.22 16.82
C ASP A 65 2.21 -141.67 17.70
N SER A 66 2.51 -142.17 18.90
CA SER A 66 1.50 -142.52 19.90
C SER A 66 0.63 -141.30 20.22
N VAL A 67 -0.66 -141.52 20.49
CA VAL A 67 -1.62 -140.45 20.82
C VAL A 67 -1.11 -139.59 21.97
N GLU A 68 -0.39 -140.18 22.92
CA GLU A 68 0.30 -139.51 24.03
C GLU A 68 1.32 -138.45 23.58
N GLY A 69 2.20 -138.77 22.62
CA GLY A 69 3.21 -137.81 22.12
C GLY A 69 2.59 -136.64 21.35
N ARG A 70 1.41 -136.86 20.73
CA ARG A 70 0.60 -135.80 20.12
C ARG A 70 -0.12 -134.95 21.19
N MET A 71 -0.64 -135.55 22.26
CA MET A 71 -1.26 -134.81 23.37
C MET A 71 -0.25 -133.95 24.14
N VAL A 72 0.97 -134.45 24.38
CA VAL A 72 2.04 -133.68 25.04
C VAL A 72 2.49 -132.51 24.18
N ARG A 73 2.70 -132.71 22.87
CA ARG A 73 3.02 -131.60 21.95
C ARG A 73 1.86 -130.61 21.78
N ALA A 74 0.62 -131.08 21.79
CA ALA A 74 -0.55 -130.21 21.78
C ALA A 74 -0.65 -129.37 23.06
N ARG A 75 -0.31 -129.94 24.23
CA ARG A 75 -0.26 -129.22 25.51
C ARG A 75 0.87 -128.18 25.54
N ILE A 76 2.09 -128.55 25.13
CA ILE A 76 3.22 -127.61 25.02
C ILE A 76 2.92 -126.50 24.00
N ALA A 77 2.24 -126.83 22.89
CA ALA A 77 1.82 -125.84 21.90
C ALA A 77 0.71 -124.92 22.44
N ALA A 78 -0.23 -125.44 23.23
CA ALA A 78 -1.27 -124.65 23.88
C ALA A 78 -0.70 -123.74 24.98
N GLU A 79 0.22 -124.23 25.80
CA GLU A 79 0.92 -123.43 26.82
C GLU A 79 1.73 -122.30 26.18
N ARG A 80 2.48 -122.58 25.10
CA ARG A 80 3.19 -121.53 24.33
C ARG A 80 2.25 -120.55 23.65
N ALA A 81 1.11 -121.02 23.15
CA ALA A 81 0.11 -120.14 22.55
C ALA A 81 -0.53 -119.22 23.60
N GLN A 82 -0.77 -119.75 24.82
CA GLN A 82 -1.31 -118.98 25.93
C GLN A 82 -0.29 -117.98 26.49
N GLU A 83 0.98 -118.37 26.62
CA GLU A 83 2.07 -117.47 27.02
C GLU A 83 2.28 -116.34 25.99
N ALA A 84 2.20 -116.65 24.69
CA ALA A 84 2.23 -115.65 23.63
C ALA A 84 0.99 -114.74 23.61
N GLU A 85 -0.20 -115.25 23.97
CA GLU A 85 -1.42 -114.46 24.15
C GLU A 85 -1.27 -113.49 25.33
N ASP A 86 -0.76 -113.95 26.46
CA ASP A 86 -0.51 -113.13 27.65
C ASP A 86 0.52 -112.02 27.36
N GLU A 87 1.61 -112.33 26.63
CA GLU A 87 2.60 -111.34 26.19
C GLU A 87 2.00 -110.33 25.22
N ALA A 88 1.18 -110.77 24.26
CA ALA A 88 0.48 -109.88 23.34
C ALA A 88 -0.51 -108.95 24.06
N LEU A 89 -1.23 -109.46 25.06
CA LEU A 89 -2.14 -108.66 25.88
C LEU A 89 -1.38 -107.65 26.76
N ALA A 90 -0.23 -108.04 27.34
CA ALA A 90 0.62 -107.14 28.09
C ALA A 90 1.17 -106.01 27.20
N ALA A 91 1.69 -106.34 26.01
CA ALA A 91 2.16 -105.36 25.03
C ALA A 91 1.03 -104.44 24.54
N ALA A 92 -0.18 -104.98 24.33
CA ALA A 92 -1.34 -104.19 23.96
C ALA A 92 -1.77 -103.20 25.06
N ARG A 93 -1.70 -103.61 26.34
CA ARG A 93 -1.96 -102.73 27.49
C ARG A 93 -0.92 -101.61 27.58
N GLU A 94 0.35 -101.94 27.49
CA GLU A 94 1.43 -100.95 27.49
C GLU A 94 1.32 -99.96 26.31
N ALA A 95 1.01 -100.46 25.11
CA ALA A 95 0.79 -99.62 23.94
C ALA A 95 -0.42 -98.69 24.12
N LYS A 96 -1.50 -99.17 24.75
CA LYS A 96 -2.66 -98.35 25.09
C LYS A 96 -2.30 -97.25 26.10
N GLU A 97 -1.62 -97.59 27.19
CA GLU A 97 -1.18 -96.62 28.20
C GLU A 97 -0.26 -95.55 27.59
N ARG A 98 0.70 -95.94 26.75
CA ARG A 98 1.55 -94.99 26.02
C ARG A 98 0.78 -94.12 25.05
N SER A 99 -0.22 -94.67 24.35
CA SER A 99 -1.09 -93.92 23.44
C SER A 99 -1.93 -92.89 24.19
N ASP A 100 -2.54 -93.29 25.31
CA ASP A 100 -3.36 -92.41 26.13
C ASP A 100 -2.51 -91.31 26.79
N TYR A 101 -1.30 -91.64 27.27
CA TYR A 101 -0.33 -90.65 27.73
C TYR A 101 0.09 -89.67 26.62
N ALA A 102 0.36 -90.15 25.40
CA ALA A 102 0.70 -89.29 24.27
C ALA A 102 -0.45 -88.35 23.88
N LYS A 103 -1.71 -88.82 23.93
CA LYS A 103 -2.89 -87.97 23.72
C LYS A 103 -3.01 -86.89 24.80
N GLN A 104 -2.86 -87.27 26.06
CA GLN A 104 -2.90 -86.31 27.17
C GLN A 104 -1.82 -85.23 27.01
N LEU A 105 -0.58 -85.63 26.71
CA LEU A 105 0.51 -84.69 26.48
C LEU A 105 0.24 -83.77 25.29
N ALA A 106 -0.38 -84.28 24.22
CA ALA A 106 -0.76 -83.49 23.06
C ALA A 106 -1.89 -82.49 23.39
N GLU A 107 -2.88 -82.88 24.18
CA GLU A 107 -3.95 -82.00 24.65
C GLU A 107 -3.42 -80.89 25.57
N GLU A 108 -2.57 -81.24 26.53
CA GLU A 108 -1.88 -80.27 27.40
C GLU A 108 -0.95 -79.34 26.60
N GLY A 109 -0.27 -79.86 25.59
CA GLY A 109 0.53 -79.08 24.65
C GLY A 109 -0.31 -78.06 23.88
N ARG A 110 -1.46 -78.48 23.33
CA ARG A 110 -2.41 -77.60 22.63
C ARG A 110 -2.99 -76.54 23.57
N ALA A 111 -3.38 -76.91 24.78
CA ALA A 111 -3.90 -75.98 25.77
C ALA A 111 -2.86 -74.90 26.13
N ARG A 112 -1.60 -75.31 26.35
CA ARG A 112 -0.49 -74.38 26.59
C ARG A 112 -0.25 -73.45 25.41
N LEU A 113 -0.26 -73.96 24.17
CA LEU A 113 -0.10 -73.13 22.97
C LEU A 113 -1.23 -72.10 22.81
N ILE A 114 -2.48 -72.49 23.06
CA ILE A 114 -3.62 -71.57 23.02
C ILE A 114 -3.47 -70.48 24.09
N GLN A 115 -3.03 -70.85 25.29
CA GLN A 115 -2.85 -69.89 26.37
C GLN A 115 -1.71 -68.91 26.07
N VAL A 116 -0.54 -69.40 25.64
CA VAL A 116 0.59 -68.55 25.24
C VAL A 116 0.20 -67.62 24.09
N LYS A 117 -0.54 -68.12 23.09
CA LYS A 117 -1.05 -67.28 21.99
C LYS A 117 -1.93 -66.15 22.52
N ARG A 118 -2.91 -66.47 23.39
CA ARG A 118 -3.80 -65.45 23.98
C ARG A 118 -3.05 -64.42 24.81
N ASP A 119 -2.09 -64.85 25.61
CA ASP A 119 -1.31 -63.94 26.46
C ASP A 119 -0.37 -63.07 25.61
N THR A 120 0.17 -63.61 24.51
CA THR A 120 0.96 -62.85 23.53
C THR A 120 0.09 -61.84 22.77
N ASP A 121 -1.09 -62.24 22.30
CA ASP A 121 -2.04 -61.36 21.60
C ASP A 121 -2.44 -60.17 22.51
N ARG A 122 -2.72 -60.43 23.80
CA ARG A 122 -3.01 -59.38 24.79
C ARG A 122 -1.84 -58.44 25.04
N GLU A 123 -0.62 -58.96 25.12
CA GLU A 123 0.56 -58.12 25.31
C GLU A 123 0.79 -57.21 24.09
N VAL A 124 0.66 -57.77 22.88
CA VAL A 124 0.77 -57.01 21.63
C VAL A 124 -0.32 -55.93 21.57
N GLU A 125 -1.56 -56.25 21.90
CA GLU A 125 -2.66 -55.27 21.95
C GLU A 125 -2.37 -54.14 22.95
N ARG A 126 -1.86 -54.47 24.14
CA ARG A 126 -1.46 -53.47 25.15
C ARG A 126 -0.36 -52.56 24.64
N GLN A 127 0.72 -53.12 24.11
CA GLN A 127 1.85 -52.37 23.55
C GLN A 127 1.40 -51.44 22.42
N VAL A 128 0.52 -51.91 21.54
CA VAL A 128 -0.03 -51.11 20.44
C VAL A 128 -0.92 -49.98 20.99
N ALA A 129 -1.74 -50.24 22.01
CA ALA A 129 -2.57 -49.21 22.63
C ALA A 129 -1.74 -48.12 23.31
N GLU A 130 -0.71 -48.50 24.08
CA GLU A 130 0.21 -47.56 24.73
C GLU A 130 0.99 -46.73 23.71
N ALA A 131 1.50 -47.36 22.64
CA ALA A 131 2.20 -46.67 21.56
C ALA A 131 1.29 -45.68 20.82
N ARG A 132 0.03 -46.04 20.58
CA ARG A 132 -0.97 -45.15 19.97
C ARG A 132 -1.26 -43.95 20.85
N GLN A 133 -1.52 -44.17 22.14
CA GLN A 133 -1.77 -43.08 23.07
C GLN A 133 -0.57 -42.12 23.15
N ALA A 134 0.66 -42.65 23.28
CA ALA A 134 1.87 -41.83 23.32
C ALA A 134 2.06 -41.00 22.02
N ALA A 135 1.75 -41.60 20.86
CA ALA A 135 1.81 -40.89 19.59
C ALA A 135 0.74 -39.79 19.49
N GLU A 136 -0.49 -40.05 19.93
CA GLU A 136 -1.57 -39.05 19.97
C GLU A 136 -1.21 -37.88 20.89
N GLU A 137 -0.69 -38.15 22.09
CA GLU A 137 -0.22 -37.11 23.02
C GLU A 137 0.94 -36.29 22.45
N MET A 138 1.83 -36.91 21.67
CA MET A 138 2.91 -36.19 20.98
C MET A 138 2.36 -35.27 19.89
N ILE A 139 1.41 -35.76 19.10
CA ILE A 139 0.76 -34.98 18.04
C ILE A 139 0.01 -33.79 18.64
N GLU A 140 -0.78 -34.00 19.71
CA GLU A 140 -1.52 -32.91 20.35
C GLU A 140 -0.59 -31.88 20.98
N ARG A 141 0.51 -32.30 21.64
CA ARG A 141 1.54 -31.36 22.12
C ARG A 141 2.16 -30.56 20.99
N ARG A 142 2.50 -31.20 19.87
CA ARG A 142 3.09 -30.48 18.73
C ARG A 142 2.09 -29.52 18.08
N ARG A 143 0.81 -29.91 17.99
CA ARG A 143 -0.28 -29.04 17.51
C ARG A 143 -0.49 -27.84 18.43
N ALA A 144 -0.50 -28.05 19.74
CA ALA A 144 -0.63 -26.97 20.71
C ALA A 144 0.56 -25.98 20.62
N SER A 145 1.79 -26.49 20.55
CA SER A 145 3.00 -25.67 20.34
C SER A 145 2.92 -24.86 19.06
N ALA A 146 2.59 -25.51 17.93
CA ALA A 146 2.49 -24.84 16.64
C ALA A 146 1.37 -23.79 16.61
N ARG A 147 0.26 -24.02 17.32
CA ARG A 147 -0.81 -23.02 17.47
C ARG A 147 -0.39 -21.83 18.32
N ALA A 148 0.31 -22.07 19.43
CA ALA A 148 0.82 -21.01 20.28
C ALA A 148 1.87 -20.16 19.55
N GLU A 149 2.81 -20.79 18.84
CA GLU A 149 3.78 -20.11 17.97
C GLU A 149 3.07 -19.25 16.92
N ALA A 150 2.07 -19.79 16.23
CA ALA A 150 1.31 -19.04 15.23
C ALA A 150 0.48 -17.88 15.84
N GLU A 151 -0.06 -18.05 17.05
CA GLU A 151 -0.81 -17.00 17.75
C GLU A 151 0.13 -15.86 18.23
N GLU A 152 1.33 -16.21 18.69
CA GLU A 152 2.37 -15.24 19.03
C GLU A 152 2.80 -14.41 17.81
N GLU A 153 3.07 -15.05 16.67
CA GLU A 153 3.39 -14.36 15.42
C GLU A 153 2.24 -13.43 14.97
N LEU A 154 0.99 -13.88 15.10
CA LEU A 154 -0.18 -13.05 14.76
C LEU A 154 -0.32 -11.83 15.67
N GLU A 155 -0.08 -11.98 16.97
CA GLU A 155 -0.16 -10.86 17.92
C GLU A 155 1.00 -9.88 17.73
N GLU A 156 2.21 -10.36 17.41
CA GLU A 156 3.35 -9.51 17.05
C GLU A 156 3.02 -8.65 15.82
N VAL A 157 2.60 -9.27 14.71
CA VAL A 157 2.21 -8.55 13.49
C VAL A 157 1.06 -7.57 13.76
N ARG A 158 0.09 -7.96 14.60
CA ARG A 158 -1.02 -7.08 14.98
C ARG A 158 -0.53 -5.86 15.76
N SER A 159 0.40 -6.06 16.69
CA SER A 159 1.00 -4.97 17.48
C SER A 159 1.76 -4.01 16.56
N GLU A 160 2.62 -4.53 15.68
CA GLU A 160 3.37 -3.73 14.70
C GLU A 160 2.43 -2.89 13.83
N VAL A 161 1.42 -3.51 13.22
CA VAL A 161 0.44 -2.80 12.38
C VAL A 161 -0.31 -1.73 13.17
N SER A 162 -0.64 -2.01 14.44
CA SER A 162 -1.29 -1.02 15.31
C SER A 162 -0.37 0.17 15.60
N GLU A 163 0.91 -0.08 15.90
CA GLU A 163 1.89 0.97 16.15
C GLU A 163 2.15 1.84 14.92
N GLU A 164 2.29 1.22 13.75
CA GLU A 164 2.43 1.92 12.47
C GLU A 164 1.19 2.77 12.15
N THR A 165 0.00 2.22 12.35
CA THR A 165 -1.27 2.94 12.12
C THR A 165 -1.39 4.16 13.02
N GLU A 166 -1.07 4.02 14.31
CA GLU A 166 -1.08 5.15 15.25
C GLU A 166 0.01 6.18 14.95
N ALA A 167 1.20 5.75 14.51
CA ALA A 167 2.25 6.65 14.05
C ALA A 167 1.81 7.46 12.82
N ALA A 168 1.27 6.80 11.79
CA ALA A 168 0.76 7.44 10.59
C ALA A 168 -0.40 8.42 10.91
N ARG A 169 -1.29 8.05 11.84
CA ARG A 169 -2.36 8.93 12.32
C ARG A 169 -1.81 10.19 12.99
N ARG A 170 -0.85 10.06 13.90
CA ARG A 170 -0.20 11.21 14.57
C ARG A 170 0.48 12.13 13.56
N GLU A 171 1.14 11.58 12.55
CA GLU A 171 1.75 12.37 11.47
C GLU A 171 0.70 13.13 10.65
N ALA A 172 -0.40 12.46 10.28
CA ALA A 172 -1.50 13.08 9.56
C ALA A 172 -2.15 14.22 10.36
N GLU A 173 -2.38 14.02 11.66
CA GLU A 173 -2.91 15.05 12.57
C GLU A 173 -1.95 16.24 12.69
N ALA A 174 -0.64 15.99 12.83
CA ALA A 174 0.38 17.04 12.84
C ALA A 174 0.44 17.81 11.52
N ALA A 175 0.33 17.13 10.37
CA ALA A 175 0.28 17.76 9.06
C ALA A 175 -0.98 18.62 8.89
N GLN A 176 -2.13 18.13 9.35
CA GLN A 176 -3.38 18.90 9.34
C GLN A 176 -3.26 20.17 10.19
N GLN A 177 -2.64 20.07 11.37
CA GLN A 177 -2.45 21.22 12.26
C GLN A 177 -1.53 22.27 11.63
N ARG A 178 -0.40 21.85 11.03
CA ARG A 178 0.49 22.75 10.27
C ARG A 178 -0.25 23.44 9.12
N ALA A 179 -1.09 22.71 8.39
CA ALA A 179 -1.88 23.29 7.31
C ALA A 179 -2.86 24.35 7.81
N LYS A 180 -3.53 24.12 8.95
CA LYS A 180 -4.42 25.11 9.59
C LYS A 180 -3.66 26.38 9.98
N GLU A 181 -2.47 26.24 10.56
CA GLU A 181 -1.61 27.36 10.95
C GLU A 181 -1.17 28.19 9.74
N LEU A 182 -0.76 27.54 8.65
CA LEU A 182 -0.39 28.22 7.40
C LEU A 182 -1.56 28.97 6.77
N VAL A 183 -2.76 28.39 6.79
CA VAL A 183 -3.97 29.07 6.29
C VAL A 183 -4.33 30.28 7.17
N ALA A 184 -4.18 30.16 8.48
CA ALA A 184 -4.40 31.28 9.41
C ALA A 184 -3.39 32.42 9.16
N ASP A 185 -2.09 32.10 9.02
CA ASP A 185 -1.05 33.09 8.70
C ASP A 185 -1.30 33.77 7.35
N ALA A 186 -1.63 32.99 6.31
CA ALA A 186 -1.97 33.53 5.00
C ALA A 186 -3.19 34.47 5.05
N SER A 187 -4.21 34.11 5.84
CA SER A 187 -5.40 34.94 6.03
C SER A 187 -5.06 36.25 6.73
N HIS A 188 -4.21 36.21 7.76
CA HIS A 188 -3.71 37.40 8.45
C HIS A 188 -2.96 38.34 7.49
N ARG A 189 -2.03 37.79 6.71
CA ARG A 189 -1.27 38.57 5.71
C ARG A 189 -2.16 39.20 4.64
N LEU A 190 -3.21 38.48 4.20
CA LEU A 190 -4.19 39.03 3.25
C LEU A 190 -5.00 40.17 3.85
N GLN A 191 -5.39 40.07 5.12
CA GLN A 191 -6.09 41.16 5.81
C GLN A 191 -5.19 42.38 5.96
N GLU A 192 -3.92 42.20 6.33
CA GLU A 192 -2.95 43.28 6.42
C GLU A 192 -2.70 43.94 5.06
N ALA A 193 -2.53 43.15 3.99
CA ALA A 193 -2.36 43.67 2.63
C ALA A 193 -3.58 44.49 2.19
N ARG A 194 -4.81 44.07 2.52
CA ARG A 194 -6.02 44.85 2.25
C ARG A 194 -6.03 46.17 3.02
N ARG A 195 -5.71 46.16 4.32
CA ARG A 195 -5.61 47.38 5.12
C ARG A 195 -4.63 48.37 4.51
N LEU A 196 -3.43 47.91 4.14
CA LEU A 196 -2.41 48.76 3.51
C LEU A 196 -2.87 49.29 2.14
N ALA A 197 -3.58 48.48 1.35
CA ALA A 197 -4.15 48.92 0.08
C ALA A 197 -5.23 50.00 0.28
N ASP A 198 -6.10 49.84 1.27
CA ASP A 198 -7.13 50.83 1.62
C ASP A 198 -6.50 52.14 2.10
N GLU A 199 -5.46 52.06 2.94
CA GLU A 199 -4.67 53.23 3.39
C GLU A 199 -3.99 53.95 2.21
N ALA A 200 -3.37 53.20 1.30
CA ALA A 200 -2.75 53.76 0.09
C ALA A 200 -3.79 54.42 -0.83
N GLN A 201 -4.96 53.81 -0.99
CA GLN A 201 -6.06 54.38 -1.77
C GLN A 201 -6.57 55.68 -1.14
N GLN A 202 -6.78 55.72 0.18
CA GLN A 202 -7.20 56.93 0.89
C GLN A 202 -6.17 58.05 0.75
N ALA A 203 -4.87 57.73 0.90
CA ALA A 203 -3.79 58.70 0.72
C ALA A 203 -3.76 59.26 -0.71
N ALA A 204 -3.95 58.40 -1.73
CA ALA A 204 -4.00 58.82 -3.12
C ALA A 204 -5.19 59.74 -3.42
N VAL A 205 -6.38 59.42 -2.88
CA VAL A 205 -7.58 60.26 -3.01
C VAL A 205 -7.36 61.62 -2.34
N ALA A 206 -6.83 61.65 -1.11
CA ALA A 206 -6.55 62.90 -0.40
C ALA A 206 -5.53 63.78 -1.16
N ALA A 207 -4.48 63.18 -1.70
CA ALA A 207 -3.49 63.89 -2.53
C ALA A 207 -4.11 64.45 -3.81
N ALA A 208 -4.99 63.68 -4.48
CA ALA A 208 -5.70 64.14 -5.67
C ALA A 208 -6.65 65.31 -5.37
N GLU A 209 -7.37 65.28 -4.25
CA GLU A 209 -8.23 66.38 -3.80
C GLU A 209 -7.42 67.63 -3.45
N GLU A 210 -6.27 67.49 -2.79
CA GLU A 210 -5.37 68.61 -2.52
C GLU A 210 -4.84 69.24 -3.81
N ALA A 211 -4.35 68.41 -4.74
CA ALA A 211 -3.91 68.89 -6.05
C ALA A 211 -5.05 69.60 -6.82
N HIS A 212 -6.28 69.08 -6.74
CA HIS A 212 -7.44 69.75 -7.33
C HIS A 212 -7.71 71.12 -6.70
N ARG A 213 -7.66 71.22 -5.36
CA ARG A 213 -7.82 72.50 -4.65
C ARG A 213 -6.76 73.51 -5.08
N GLN A 214 -5.49 73.11 -5.13
CA GLN A 214 -4.39 73.97 -5.59
C GLN A 214 -4.60 74.42 -7.04
N ALA A 215 -5.01 73.52 -7.94
CA ALA A 215 -5.29 73.86 -9.33
C ALA A 215 -6.46 74.86 -9.45
N GLN A 216 -7.52 74.74 -8.64
CA GLN A 216 -8.63 75.70 -8.62
C GLN A 216 -8.20 77.07 -8.08
N GLN A 217 -7.34 77.11 -7.06
CA GLN A 217 -6.76 78.35 -6.54
C GLN A 217 -5.92 79.05 -7.61
N LEU A 218 -4.99 78.34 -8.25
CA LEU A 218 -4.17 78.87 -9.35
C LEU A 218 -5.03 79.37 -10.51
N LYS A 219 -6.09 78.64 -10.87
CA LYS A 219 -7.05 79.08 -11.88
C LYS A 219 -7.77 80.36 -11.47
N ALA A 220 -8.18 80.49 -10.20
CA ALA A 220 -8.84 81.69 -9.69
C ALA A 220 -7.89 82.89 -9.70
N GLU A 221 -6.65 82.71 -9.25
CA GLU A 221 -5.59 83.73 -9.29
C GLU A 221 -5.30 84.17 -10.73
N ALA A 222 -5.15 83.21 -11.66
CA ALA A 222 -4.94 83.51 -13.08
C ALA A 222 -6.10 84.31 -13.68
N ASN A 223 -7.35 83.94 -13.36
CA ASN A 223 -8.53 84.69 -13.80
C ASN A 223 -8.55 86.12 -13.23
N GLU A 224 -8.15 86.31 -11.97
CA GLU A 224 -8.07 87.63 -11.36
C GLU A 224 -6.96 88.48 -11.98
N GLN A 225 -5.80 87.90 -12.26
CA GLN A 225 -4.73 88.56 -13.00
C GLN A 225 -5.18 88.99 -14.40
N VAL A 226 -5.90 88.12 -15.13
CA VAL A 226 -6.47 88.45 -16.44
C VAL A 226 -7.49 89.59 -16.32
N ARG A 227 -8.37 89.57 -15.32
CA ARG A 227 -9.32 90.68 -15.07
C ARG A 227 -8.61 91.99 -14.76
N SER A 228 -7.60 91.96 -13.89
CA SER A 228 -6.77 93.12 -13.55
C SER A 228 -6.03 93.67 -14.77
N ALA A 229 -5.44 92.79 -15.58
CA ALA A 229 -4.80 93.17 -16.84
C ALA A 229 -5.79 93.81 -17.82
N ASN A 230 -6.97 93.20 -18.02
CA ASN A 230 -8.03 93.76 -18.87
C ASN A 230 -8.54 95.12 -18.37
N ALA A 231 -8.65 95.30 -17.05
CA ALA A 231 -8.99 96.59 -16.45
C ALA A 231 -7.91 97.65 -16.73
N ARG A 232 -6.62 97.29 -16.59
CA ARG A 232 -5.50 98.17 -16.93
C ARG A 232 -5.49 98.55 -18.41
N VAL A 233 -5.73 97.58 -19.31
CA VAL A 233 -5.88 97.83 -20.75
C VAL A 233 -7.04 98.80 -21.02
N THR A 234 -8.20 98.57 -20.40
CA THR A 234 -9.37 99.47 -20.53
C THR A 234 -9.07 100.89 -20.05
N VAL A 235 -8.37 101.04 -18.92
CA VAL A 235 -7.93 102.36 -18.41
C VAL A 235 -6.94 103.02 -19.37
N ALA A 236 -5.96 102.26 -19.88
CA ALA A 236 -4.99 102.75 -20.85
C ALA A 236 -5.67 103.18 -22.17
N ASP A 237 -6.65 102.41 -22.66
CA ASP A 237 -7.43 102.77 -23.85
C ASP A 237 -8.25 104.04 -23.62
N ARG A 238 -8.90 104.19 -22.46
CA ARG A 238 -9.60 105.44 -22.10
C ARG A 238 -8.63 106.63 -22.04
N ALA A 239 -7.45 106.43 -21.46
CA ALA A 239 -6.41 107.46 -21.40
C ALA A 239 -5.92 107.83 -22.81
N ARG A 240 -5.70 106.84 -23.69
CA ARG A 240 -5.36 107.05 -25.10
C ARG A 240 -6.47 107.78 -25.85
N HIS A 241 -7.73 107.42 -25.66
CA HIS A 241 -8.88 108.12 -26.26
C HIS A 241 -8.97 109.57 -25.77
N ARG A 242 -8.75 109.83 -24.48
CA ARG A 242 -8.69 111.21 -23.94
C ARG A 242 -7.49 111.98 -24.50
N ALA A 243 -6.32 111.37 -24.56
CA ALA A 243 -5.11 111.98 -25.11
C ALA A 243 -5.28 112.33 -26.60
N THR A 244 -5.84 111.41 -27.39
CA THR A 244 -6.16 111.64 -28.81
C THR A 244 -7.26 112.69 -29.00
N ALA A 245 -8.31 112.69 -28.18
CA ALA A 245 -9.33 113.74 -28.20
C ALA A 245 -8.76 115.12 -27.81
N THR A 246 -7.89 115.16 -26.80
CA THR A 246 -7.20 116.39 -26.37
C THR A 246 -6.24 116.86 -27.45
N ALA A 247 -5.42 115.98 -28.02
CA ALA A 247 -4.53 116.29 -29.13
C ALA A 247 -5.30 116.80 -30.36
N ARG A 248 -6.46 116.20 -30.70
CA ARG A 248 -7.37 116.72 -31.73
C ARG A 248 -7.89 118.11 -31.38
N ARG A 249 -8.32 118.34 -30.14
CA ARG A 249 -8.79 119.65 -29.67
C ARG A 249 -7.70 120.71 -29.73
N THR A 250 -6.49 120.40 -29.26
CA THR A 250 -5.33 121.30 -29.32
C THR A 250 -4.89 121.54 -30.76
N ALA A 251 -4.89 120.52 -31.63
CA ALA A 251 -4.62 120.70 -33.05
C ALA A 251 -5.68 121.60 -33.73
N GLN A 252 -6.96 121.44 -33.37
CA GLN A 252 -8.04 122.33 -33.82
C GLN A 252 -7.88 123.75 -33.27
N GLU A 253 -7.46 123.92 -32.01
CA GLU A 253 -7.21 125.24 -31.42
C GLU A 253 -6.00 125.94 -32.03
N LEU A 254 -4.90 125.21 -32.30
CA LEU A 254 -3.73 125.72 -33.02
C LEU A 254 -4.09 126.06 -34.47
N SER A 255 -4.81 125.20 -35.17
CA SER A 255 -5.32 125.50 -36.53
C SER A 255 -6.26 126.72 -36.51
N ARG A 256 -7.12 126.86 -35.50
CA ARG A 256 -7.94 128.07 -35.31
C ARG A 256 -7.09 129.31 -35.02
N ALA A 257 -6.02 129.19 -34.25
CA ALA A 257 -5.11 130.29 -33.97
C ALA A 257 -4.35 130.71 -35.24
N ASP A 258 -3.90 129.75 -36.06
CA ASP A 258 -3.27 130.01 -37.35
C ASP A 258 -4.25 130.63 -38.35
N ILE A 259 -5.48 130.12 -38.45
CA ILE A 259 -6.55 130.71 -39.27
C ILE A 259 -6.89 132.12 -38.78
N ALA A 260 -6.99 132.34 -37.46
CA ALA A 260 -7.25 133.66 -36.89
C ALA A 260 -6.10 134.65 -37.19
N LYS A 261 -4.86 134.18 -37.15
CA LYS A 261 -3.67 134.97 -37.50
C LYS A 261 -3.60 135.27 -39.00
N ASP A 262 -3.95 134.31 -39.86
CA ASP A 262 -4.06 134.49 -41.32
C ASP A 262 -5.16 135.52 -41.66
N LEU A 263 -6.34 135.38 -41.07
CA LEU A 263 -7.46 136.30 -41.26
C LEU A 263 -7.17 137.73 -40.77
N ASP A 264 -6.40 137.90 -39.68
CA ASP A 264 -6.01 139.22 -39.18
C ASP A 264 -5.00 139.93 -40.09
N SER A 265 -4.17 139.15 -40.81
CA SER A 265 -3.20 139.66 -41.78
C SER A 265 -3.82 140.10 -43.11
N ARG A 266 -5.04 139.64 -43.44
CA ARG A 266 -5.76 139.99 -44.67
C ARG A 266 -6.33 141.40 -44.62
N THR A 267 -6.52 142.02 -45.78
CA THR A 267 -7.11 143.34 -45.90
C THR A 267 -8.64 143.28 -45.77
N LYS A 268 -9.28 144.41 -45.44
CA LYS A 268 -10.75 144.46 -45.25
C LYS A 268 -11.51 144.04 -46.51
N ALA A 269 -10.96 144.32 -47.70
CA ALA A 269 -11.57 143.94 -48.98
C ALA A 269 -11.59 142.42 -49.18
N GLU A 270 -10.47 141.74 -48.89
CA GLU A 270 -10.35 140.28 -49.00
C GLU A 270 -11.24 139.54 -48.00
N LEU A 271 -11.44 140.11 -46.80
CA LEU A 271 -12.37 139.56 -45.80
C LEU A 271 -13.83 139.71 -46.23
N LEU A 272 -14.20 140.77 -46.95
CA LEU A 272 -15.57 140.94 -47.48
C LEU A 272 -15.90 139.91 -48.55
N GLU A 273 -14.95 139.57 -49.42
CA GLU A 273 -15.11 138.54 -50.45
C GLU A 273 -15.29 137.15 -49.82
N MET A 274 -14.49 136.82 -48.80
CA MET A 274 -14.68 135.58 -48.03
C MET A 274 -16.00 135.55 -47.26
N ALA A 275 -16.43 136.68 -46.68
CA ALA A 275 -17.73 136.78 -46.03
C ALA A 275 -18.91 136.63 -47.02
N GLN A 276 -18.72 137.07 -48.27
CA GLN A 276 -19.70 136.85 -49.34
C GLN A 276 -19.77 135.37 -49.74
N ALA A 277 -18.65 134.68 -49.87
CA ALA A 277 -18.62 133.25 -50.17
C ALA A 277 -19.28 132.39 -49.07
N LEU A 278 -19.27 132.86 -47.82
CA LEU A 278 -19.91 132.22 -46.66
C LEU A 278 -21.32 132.74 -46.37
N ASP A 279 -21.87 133.58 -47.26
CA ASP A 279 -23.20 134.17 -47.18
C ASP A 279 -23.51 134.86 -45.84
N LEU A 280 -22.54 135.61 -45.30
CA LEU A 280 -22.74 136.38 -44.07
C LEU A 280 -23.55 137.64 -44.36
N GLU A 281 -24.71 137.73 -43.70
CA GLU A 281 -25.60 138.88 -43.70
C GLU A 281 -24.94 140.10 -43.04
N ASP A 282 -25.29 141.32 -43.50
CA ASP A 282 -24.77 142.61 -43.02
C ASP A 282 -23.23 142.83 -43.07
N ARG A 283 -22.50 142.00 -43.84
CA ARG A 283 -21.03 142.07 -43.98
C ARG A 283 -20.45 143.44 -44.36
N ALA A 284 -21.19 144.27 -45.09
CA ALA A 284 -20.73 145.60 -45.53
C ALA A 284 -20.63 146.62 -44.39
N ALA A 285 -21.42 146.46 -43.32
CA ALA A 285 -21.44 147.34 -42.15
C ALA A 285 -20.39 146.96 -41.09
N MET A 286 -19.80 145.76 -41.19
CA MET A 286 -18.83 145.25 -40.23
C MET A 286 -17.45 145.91 -40.38
N THR A 287 -16.83 146.23 -39.24
CA THR A 287 -15.41 146.61 -39.16
C THR A 287 -14.52 145.40 -39.47
N LYS A 288 -13.24 145.64 -39.80
CA LYS A 288 -12.29 144.55 -40.10
C LYS A 288 -12.26 143.50 -38.98
N GLY A 289 -12.24 143.93 -37.71
CA GLY A 289 -12.26 143.03 -36.55
C GLY A 289 -13.58 142.28 -36.38
N GLU A 290 -14.71 142.85 -36.79
CA GLU A 290 -16.02 142.18 -36.78
C GLU A 290 -16.14 141.16 -37.90
N LEU A 291 -15.61 141.45 -39.11
CA LEU A 291 -15.53 140.50 -40.21
C LEU A 291 -14.68 139.28 -39.86
N VAL A 292 -13.49 139.47 -39.25
CA VAL A 292 -12.65 138.35 -38.78
C VAL A 292 -13.40 137.50 -37.74
N LYS A 293 -14.14 138.11 -36.81
CA LYS A 293 -14.95 137.38 -35.81
C LYS A 293 -16.15 136.66 -36.43
N ALA A 294 -16.81 137.24 -37.43
CA ALA A 294 -17.95 136.65 -38.11
C ALA A 294 -17.53 135.46 -39.00
N ILE A 295 -16.48 135.64 -39.81
CA ILE A 295 -15.91 134.61 -40.69
C ILE A 295 -15.36 133.44 -39.88
N SER A 296 -14.63 133.71 -38.79
CA SER A 296 -14.11 132.65 -37.89
C SER A 296 -15.18 131.94 -37.05
N ARG A 297 -16.40 132.49 -36.98
CA ARG A 297 -17.56 131.84 -36.35
C ARG A 297 -18.35 131.02 -37.36
N ALA A 298 -18.53 131.54 -38.57
CA ALA A 298 -19.19 130.85 -39.68
C ALA A 298 -18.42 129.59 -40.11
N SER A 299 -17.10 129.68 -40.24
CA SER A 299 -16.23 128.53 -40.54
C SER A 299 -16.19 127.46 -39.45
N ARG A 300 -16.73 127.77 -38.25
CA ARG A 300 -16.81 126.88 -37.10
C ARG A 300 -18.07 126.01 -37.10
N VAL A 301 -19.09 126.36 -37.90
CA VAL A 301 -20.39 125.68 -38.00
C VAL A 301 -20.42 124.70 -39.18
N THR A 302 -19.54 124.91 -40.17
CA THR A 302 -19.43 124.10 -41.40
C THR A 302 -18.34 123.03 -41.37
N ALA A 303 -17.64 122.84 -40.25
CA ALA A 303 -16.58 121.83 -40.05
C ALA A 303 -16.86 120.94 -38.82
#